data_AF-A0A9E1V1U1-F1
#
_entry.id   AF-A0A9E1V1U1-F1
#
_cell.length_a   1.000
_cell.length_b   1.000
_cell.length_c   1.000
_cell.angle_alpha   90.00
_cell.angle_beta   90.00
_cell.angle_gamma   90.00
#
_symmetry.space_group_name_H-M   'P 1'
#
loop_
_entity.id
_entity.type
_entity.pdbx_description
1 polymer ?
#
loop_
_entity_poly.entity_id
_entity_poly.type
_entity_poly.pdbx_seq_one_letter_code
_entity_poly.pdbx_strand_id
1 'polypeptide(L)'
;LRDDLNRVAPRAMGVLDPLKGVITNYPEGQVEHVEAVNNPEDANAGTRQIPFGRELYIERDDFMEEPARKYFRLAPGREVRLRWAYFLTCNEVIKNDAGEVVELRCTHDPATKGGNAPDGRKVKGTIHWVSAEHAIDAEVRLYDRLFLKENPEECAEGEDFTAGLNPDSLALLNGCKLEPSLADAPAGATFQFERLGYFCVDNRDSAPGHVVFNRTVPLRDAWAKIAKKETPKQAKKPASKTEGVALIGIDDFGKLKMKTAKIIAAELVPDTDSLLQVQVEIGSEQRQIVAGVAKFYSPEEMVGKTVVVVVNLKPAVIRGVESNGMLLAAKKKRKLRLITVDGDIPTGASIG
;
A
#
# COMPACT_ATOMS: atom_id res chain seq x y z
N LEU A 1 -2.51 -2.72 -19.74
CA LEU A 1 -2.14 -4.09 -19.35
C LEU A 1 -2.76 -4.52 -18.02
N ARG A 2 -2.37 -3.94 -16.86
CA ARG A 2 -2.96 -4.33 -15.55
C ARG A 2 -4.49 -4.26 -15.54
N ASP A 3 -5.07 -3.17 -16.05
CA ASP A 3 -6.52 -2.97 -16.08
C ASP A 3 -7.24 -3.97 -16.99
N ASP A 4 -6.57 -4.41 -18.05
CA ASP A 4 -7.08 -5.40 -18.98
C ASP A 4 -7.06 -6.80 -18.35
N LEU A 5 -5.88 -7.22 -17.86
CA LEU A 5 -5.71 -8.50 -17.17
C LEU A 5 -6.56 -8.61 -15.90
N ASN A 6 -6.84 -7.51 -15.20
CA ASN A 6 -7.75 -7.53 -14.06
C ASN A 6 -9.13 -8.04 -14.42
N ARG A 7 -9.63 -7.71 -15.62
CA ARG A 7 -10.97 -8.08 -16.08
C ARG A 7 -11.04 -9.52 -16.57
N VAL A 8 -9.97 -10.04 -17.18
CA VAL A 8 -10.02 -11.30 -17.93
C VAL A 8 -9.25 -12.45 -17.30
N ALA A 9 -8.17 -12.17 -16.53
CA ALA A 9 -7.29 -13.24 -16.06
C ALA A 9 -7.92 -13.99 -14.87
N PRO A 10 -8.05 -15.33 -14.92
CA PRO A 10 -8.41 -16.10 -13.74
C PRO A 10 -7.38 -15.92 -12.62
N ARG A 11 -7.85 -15.99 -11.37
CA ARG A 11 -7.04 -15.91 -10.16
C ARG A 11 -6.61 -17.31 -9.79
N ALA A 12 -5.36 -17.44 -9.37
CA ALA A 12 -4.79 -18.66 -8.84
C ALA A 12 -3.90 -18.35 -7.64
N MET A 13 -3.58 -19.36 -6.84
CA MET A 13 -2.62 -19.28 -5.76
C MET A 13 -1.28 -19.85 -6.20
N GLY A 14 -0.23 -19.10 -5.92
CA GLY A 14 1.15 -19.52 -6.11
C GLY A 14 2.01 -18.91 -5.03
N VAL A 15 2.96 -19.68 -4.52
CA VAL A 15 3.92 -19.27 -3.49
C VAL A 15 5.30 -19.27 -4.11
N LEU A 16 5.94 -18.11 -4.15
CA LEU A 16 7.21 -17.92 -4.86
C LEU A 16 8.42 -18.21 -3.98
N ASP A 17 8.37 -17.84 -2.69
CA ASP A 17 9.37 -18.18 -1.68
C ASP A 17 8.71 -19.01 -0.57
N PRO A 18 8.64 -20.34 -0.72
CA PRO A 18 7.84 -21.19 0.15
C PRO A 18 8.43 -21.30 1.56
N LEU A 19 7.59 -20.99 2.54
CA LEU A 19 7.78 -21.32 3.95
C LEU A 19 6.75 -22.36 4.37
N LYS A 20 7.21 -23.49 4.94
CA LYS A 20 6.34 -24.59 5.37
C LYS A 20 5.55 -24.18 6.61
N GLY A 21 4.24 -24.45 6.60
CA GLY A 21 3.34 -24.36 7.74
C GLY A 21 2.65 -25.69 8.00
N VAL A 22 2.56 -26.09 9.26
CA VAL A 22 1.85 -27.31 9.69
C VAL A 22 0.73 -26.92 10.64
N ILE A 23 -0.51 -27.22 10.27
CA ILE A 23 -1.69 -27.01 11.12
C ILE A 23 -1.80 -28.18 12.10
N THR A 24 -1.33 -27.98 13.32
CA THR A 24 -1.20 -29.03 14.34
C THR A 24 -2.53 -29.64 14.76
N ASN A 25 -3.61 -28.85 14.73
CA ASN A 25 -4.97 -29.28 15.05
C ASN A 25 -5.80 -29.71 13.82
N TYR A 26 -5.20 -29.87 12.64
CA TYR A 26 -5.85 -30.47 11.47
C TYR A 26 -5.47 -31.96 11.36
N PRO A 27 -6.43 -32.89 11.15
CA PRO A 27 -6.12 -34.31 11.08
C PRO A 27 -5.14 -34.67 9.96
N GLU A 28 -4.23 -35.60 10.25
CA GLU A 28 -3.27 -36.11 9.26
C GLU A 28 -3.99 -36.91 8.16
N GLY A 29 -3.56 -36.74 6.90
CA GLY A 29 -4.16 -37.39 5.74
C GLY A 29 -5.57 -36.90 5.36
N GLN A 30 -6.17 -36.00 6.13
CA GLN A 30 -7.44 -35.39 5.75
C GLN A 30 -7.21 -34.31 4.68
N VAL A 31 -8.01 -34.38 3.62
CA VAL A 31 -8.04 -33.37 2.55
C VAL A 31 -9.45 -32.84 2.42
N GLU A 32 -9.58 -31.52 2.48
CA GLU A 32 -10.81 -30.79 2.15
C GLU A 32 -10.60 -29.99 0.86
N HIS A 33 -11.68 -29.73 0.12
CA HIS A 33 -11.64 -28.80 -1.00
C HIS A 33 -12.35 -27.50 -0.62
N VAL A 34 -11.64 -26.38 -0.70
CA VAL A 34 -12.21 -25.04 -0.53
C VAL A 34 -12.58 -24.45 -1.88
N GLU A 35 -13.76 -23.85 -1.94
CA GLU A 35 -14.25 -23.22 -3.16
C GLU A 35 -13.71 -21.79 -3.27
N ALA A 36 -13.16 -21.46 -4.44
CA ALA A 36 -12.62 -20.13 -4.75
C ALA A 36 -13.20 -19.60 -6.06
N VAL A 37 -13.58 -18.32 -6.08
CA VAL A 37 -14.01 -17.63 -7.30
C VAL A 37 -12.84 -17.52 -8.27
N ASN A 38 -13.05 -17.86 -9.53
CA ASN A 38 -12.01 -17.78 -10.56
C ASN A 38 -11.70 -16.34 -10.96
N ASN A 39 -12.71 -15.48 -11.11
CA ASN A 39 -12.49 -14.08 -11.43
C ASN A 39 -13.56 -13.20 -10.78
N PRO A 40 -13.20 -12.34 -9.81
CA PRO A 40 -14.18 -11.47 -9.15
C PRO A 40 -14.74 -10.39 -10.08
N GLU A 41 -14.10 -10.09 -11.21
CA GLU A 41 -14.58 -9.12 -12.21
C GLU A 41 -15.52 -9.75 -13.25
N ASP A 42 -15.71 -11.08 -13.23
CA ASP A 42 -16.60 -11.81 -14.14
C ASP A 42 -17.48 -12.79 -13.36
N ALA A 43 -18.77 -12.45 -13.24
CA ALA A 43 -19.75 -13.28 -12.53
C ALA A 43 -19.96 -14.67 -13.16
N ASN A 44 -19.58 -14.87 -14.43
CA ASN A 44 -19.71 -16.13 -15.14
C ASN A 44 -18.44 -16.97 -15.13
N ALA A 45 -17.34 -16.49 -14.53
CA ALA A 45 -16.07 -17.23 -14.48
C ALA A 45 -16.12 -18.49 -13.61
N GLY A 46 -17.20 -18.68 -12.85
CA GLY A 46 -17.40 -19.83 -11.99
C GLY A 46 -16.41 -19.90 -10.82
N THR A 47 -16.31 -21.09 -10.25
CA THR A 47 -15.44 -21.39 -9.10
C THR A 47 -14.49 -22.53 -9.43
N ARG A 48 -13.45 -22.69 -8.61
CA ARG A 48 -12.57 -23.86 -8.61
C ARG A 48 -12.41 -24.39 -7.19
N GLN A 49 -12.11 -25.66 -7.10
CA GLN A 49 -11.84 -26.36 -5.86
C GLN A 49 -10.33 -26.38 -5.60
N ILE A 50 -9.92 -25.97 -4.40
CA ILE A 50 -8.51 -25.93 -4.00
C ILE A 50 -8.32 -26.89 -2.83
N PRO A 51 -7.37 -27.84 -2.89
CA PRO A 51 -7.11 -28.74 -1.79
C PRO A 51 -6.55 -27.98 -0.59
N PHE A 52 -7.10 -28.26 0.58
CA PHE A 52 -6.68 -27.81 1.90
C PHE A 52 -6.39 -29.03 2.75
N GLY A 53 -5.30 -28.98 3.50
CA GLY A 53 -4.87 -30.08 4.36
C GLY A 53 -3.99 -29.59 5.49
N ARG A 54 -3.40 -30.55 6.21
CA ARG A 54 -2.56 -30.29 7.38
C ARG A 54 -1.32 -29.46 7.07
N GLU A 55 -0.68 -29.72 5.93
CA GLU A 55 0.56 -29.04 5.53
C GLU A 55 0.32 -28.07 4.37
N LEU A 56 0.93 -26.90 4.47
CA LEU A 56 0.76 -25.82 3.51
C LEU A 56 2.06 -25.01 3.35
N TYR A 57 2.19 -24.36 2.20
CA TYR A 57 3.19 -23.34 1.96
C TYR A 57 2.54 -21.96 1.96
N ILE A 58 3.23 -20.99 2.54
CA ILE A 58 2.94 -19.56 2.47
C ILE A 58 4.19 -18.83 1.96
N GLU A 59 4.06 -17.56 1.56
CA GLU A 59 5.26 -16.75 1.30
C GLU A 59 6.08 -16.57 2.58
N ARG A 60 7.40 -16.68 2.47
CA ARG A 60 8.32 -16.36 3.55
C ARG A 60 8.10 -14.95 4.11
N ASP A 61 7.86 -13.98 3.23
CA ASP A 61 7.57 -12.58 3.58
C ASP A 61 6.20 -12.36 4.27
N ASP A 62 5.32 -13.37 4.26
CA ASP A 62 4.05 -13.36 4.99
C ASP A 62 4.16 -13.80 6.46
N PHE A 63 5.37 -14.14 6.90
CA PHE A 63 5.71 -14.33 8.31
C PHE A 63 6.77 -13.34 8.82
N MET A 64 6.61 -12.89 10.07
CA MET A 64 7.61 -12.05 10.76
C MET A 64 7.57 -12.32 12.26
N GLU A 65 8.68 -12.79 12.84
CA GLU A 65 8.78 -13.07 14.29
C GLU A 65 8.55 -11.82 15.14
N GLU A 66 9.18 -10.71 14.74
CA GLU A 66 9.07 -9.41 15.38
C GLU A 66 8.33 -8.42 14.47
N PRO A 67 6.98 -8.45 14.46
CA PRO A 67 6.21 -7.69 13.49
C PRO A 67 6.32 -6.18 13.73
N ALA A 68 6.69 -5.43 12.69
CA ALA A 68 6.56 -3.97 12.72
C ALA A 68 5.10 -3.53 12.92
N ARG A 69 4.87 -2.33 13.48
CA ARG A 69 3.51 -1.82 13.82
C ARG A 69 2.50 -1.84 12.66
N LYS A 70 2.97 -1.77 11.41
CA LYS A 70 2.13 -1.79 10.18
C LYS A 70 2.21 -3.13 9.43
N TYR A 71 2.79 -4.15 10.03
CA TYR A 71 2.75 -5.51 9.51
C TYR A 71 1.39 -6.11 9.89
N PHE A 72 0.69 -6.73 8.92
CA PHE A 72 -0.66 -7.29 9.15
C PHE A 72 -0.79 -8.78 8.87
N ARG A 73 0.31 -9.45 8.48
CA ARG A 73 0.33 -10.89 8.17
C ARG A 73 0.69 -11.71 9.42
N LEU A 74 1.16 -12.92 9.22
CA LEU A 74 1.37 -13.91 10.27
C LEU A 74 2.56 -13.54 11.16
N ALA A 75 2.37 -13.67 12.46
CA ALA A 75 3.40 -13.48 13.47
C ALA A 75 3.06 -14.40 14.66
N PRO A 76 4.01 -14.68 15.57
CA PRO A 76 3.74 -15.49 16.76
C PRO A 76 2.53 -14.94 17.55
N GLY A 77 1.57 -15.82 17.86
CA GLY A 77 0.34 -15.50 18.60
C GLY A 77 -0.67 -14.63 17.84
N ARG A 78 -0.43 -14.34 16.56
CA ARG A 78 -1.30 -13.51 15.75
C ARG A 78 -2.06 -14.31 14.70
N GLU A 79 -3.34 -14.01 14.61
CA GLU A 79 -4.23 -14.59 13.61
C GLU A 79 -4.17 -13.87 12.26
N VAL A 80 -4.20 -14.65 11.18
CA VAL A 80 -4.30 -14.20 9.78
C VAL A 80 -5.38 -15.00 9.06
N ARG A 81 -6.02 -14.42 8.04
CA ARG A 81 -6.91 -15.18 7.15
C ARG A 81 -6.12 -15.84 6.04
N LEU A 82 -6.27 -17.14 5.87
CA LEU A 82 -5.92 -17.84 4.65
C LEU A 82 -6.98 -17.54 3.59
N ARG A 83 -6.55 -17.06 2.41
CA ARG A 83 -7.45 -16.73 1.30
C ARG A 83 -8.34 -17.94 1.00
N TRP A 84 -9.66 -17.73 0.91
CA TRP A 84 -10.71 -18.76 0.72
C TRP A 84 -10.89 -19.82 1.82
N ALA A 85 -9.99 -19.90 2.81
CA ALA A 85 -9.97 -20.98 3.79
C ALA A 85 -10.27 -20.47 5.21
N TYR A 86 -9.42 -20.79 6.18
CA TYR A 86 -9.65 -20.54 7.60
C TYR A 86 -8.81 -19.38 8.14
N PHE A 87 -9.07 -19.02 9.39
CA PHE A 87 -8.14 -18.24 10.19
C PHE A 87 -7.05 -19.16 10.73
N LEU A 88 -5.82 -18.65 10.72
CA LEU A 88 -4.60 -19.37 11.08
C LEU A 88 -3.84 -18.56 12.13
N THR A 89 -3.38 -19.22 13.19
CA THR A 89 -2.53 -18.63 14.24
C THR A 89 -1.21 -19.37 14.31
N CYS A 90 -0.08 -18.64 14.32
CA CYS A 90 1.24 -19.22 14.52
C CYS A 90 1.51 -19.44 16.01
N ASN A 91 1.78 -20.68 16.40
CA ASN A 91 2.02 -21.08 17.78
C ASN A 91 3.50 -21.34 18.05
N GLU A 92 4.25 -21.84 17.06
CA GLU A 92 5.67 -22.19 17.21
C GLU A 92 6.44 -21.87 15.92
N VAL A 93 7.71 -21.50 16.07
CA VAL A 93 8.63 -21.18 14.98
C VAL A 93 9.80 -22.14 15.05
N ILE A 94 9.96 -22.96 14.03
CA ILE A 94 11.05 -23.93 13.93
C ILE A 94 12.16 -23.32 13.09
N LYS A 95 13.38 -23.38 13.63
CA LYS A 95 14.59 -22.84 13.00
C LYS A 95 15.59 -23.95 12.74
N ASN A 96 16.40 -23.78 11.70
CA ASN A 96 17.59 -24.62 11.48
C ASN A 96 18.77 -24.15 12.35
N ASP A 97 19.90 -24.84 12.24
CA ASP A 97 21.12 -24.54 13.00
C ASP A 97 21.71 -23.15 12.69
N ALA A 98 21.38 -22.58 11.52
CA ALA A 98 21.77 -21.22 11.14
C ALA A 98 20.82 -20.14 11.68
N GLY A 99 19.75 -20.53 12.39
CA GLY A 99 18.74 -19.62 12.93
C GLY A 99 17.69 -19.17 11.91
N GLU A 100 17.65 -19.77 10.72
CA GLU A 100 16.66 -19.45 9.69
C GLU A 100 15.34 -20.15 9.97
N VAL A 101 14.23 -19.45 9.76
CA VAL A 101 12.89 -20.03 9.92
C VAL A 101 12.61 -21.00 8.78
N VAL A 102 12.42 -22.28 9.12
CA VAL A 102 12.19 -23.36 8.15
C VAL A 102 10.77 -23.92 8.19
N GLU A 103 10.10 -23.80 9.34
CA GLU A 103 8.73 -24.30 9.50
C GLU A 103 7.98 -23.52 10.58
N LEU A 104 6.67 -23.35 10.37
CA LEU A 104 5.76 -22.78 11.36
C LEU A 104 4.78 -23.85 11.84
N ARG A 105 4.61 -24.00 13.16
CA ARG A 105 3.52 -24.80 13.73
C ARG A 105 2.37 -23.87 14.06
N CYS A 106 1.23 -24.12 13.44
CA CYS A 106 0.07 -23.26 13.51
C CYS A 106 -1.16 -24.05 13.96
N THR A 107 -2.19 -23.33 14.41
CA THR A 107 -3.53 -23.86 14.62
C THR A 107 -4.49 -23.10 13.72
N HIS A 108 -5.50 -23.80 13.21
CA HIS A 108 -6.60 -23.18 12.48
C HIS A 108 -7.84 -23.09 13.36
N ASP A 109 -8.74 -22.19 13.02
CA ASP A 109 -10.06 -22.13 13.63
C ASP A 109 -11.12 -22.80 12.73
N PRO A 110 -11.66 -23.98 13.11
CA PRO A 110 -12.64 -24.70 12.30
C PRO A 110 -13.94 -23.92 12.02
N ALA A 111 -14.32 -22.98 12.90
CA ALA A 111 -15.54 -22.19 12.75
C ALA A 111 -15.41 -21.09 11.68
N THR A 112 -14.21 -20.87 11.15
CA THR A 112 -13.89 -19.74 10.26
C THR A 112 -13.80 -20.12 8.77
N LYS A 113 -14.38 -21.25 8.37
CA LYS A 113 -14.37 -21.73 6.98
C LYS A 113 -14.87 -20.66 6.00
N GLY A 114 -14.17 -20.50 4.88
CA GLY A 114 -14.42 -19.42 3.92
C GLY A 114 -13.90 -18.05 4.36
N GLY A 115 -13.36 -17.95 5.58
CA GLY A 115 -12.67 -16.79 6.14
C GLY A 115 -13.60 -15.75 6.78
N ASN A 116 -14.77 -16.20 7.24
CA ASN A 116 -15.69 -15.42 8.06
C ASN A 116 -15.72 -15.99 9.47
N ALA A 117 -15.65 -15.14 10.49
CA ALA A 117 -15.72 -15.59 11.88
C ALA A 117 -17.12 -15.35 12.48
N PRO A 118 -17.82 -16.41 12.94
CA PRO A 118 -19.16 -16.29 13.51
C PRO A 118 -19.23 -15.41 14.77
N ASP A 119 -18.12 -15.32 15.50
CA ASP A 119 -17.96 -14.48 16.70
C ASP A 119 -17.71 -12.99 16.38
N GLY A 120 -17.63 -12.61 15.10
CA GLY A 120 -17.45 -11.24 14.65
C GLY A 120 -16.01 -10.73 14.71
N ARG A 121 -15.03 -11.57 15.10
CA ARG A 121 -13.61 -11.16 15.12
C ARG A 121 -13.14 -10.81 13.71
N LYS A 122 -12.30 -9.77 13.62
CA LYS A 122 -11.72 -9.31 12.35
C LYS A 122 -10.22 -9.45 12.39
N VAL A 123 -9.68 -10.23 11.45
CA VAL A 123 -8.24 -10.27 11.19
C VAL A 123 -7.82 -9.14 10.24
N LYS A 124 -6.63 -8.60 10.46
CA LYS A 124 -6.13 -7.42 9.71
C LYS A 124 -5.47 -7.77 8.38
N GLY A 125 -5.16 -9.03 8.14
CA GLY A 125 -4.44 -9.49 6.96
C GLY A 125 -5.05 -10.75 6.37
N THR A 126 -4.89 -10.87 5.06
CA THR A 126 -5.18 -12.08 4.30
C THR A 126 -3.95 -12.43 3.48
N ILE A 127 -3.56 -13.69 3.53
CA ILE A 127 -2.41 -14.24 2.80
C ILE A 127 -2.88 -15.35 1.88
N HIS A 128 -2.19 -15.53 0.76
CA HIS A 128 -2.35 -16.71 -0.08
C HIS A 128 -1.50 -17.85 0.47
N TRP A 129 -1.80 -19.06 0.01
CA TRP A 129 -1.19 -20.30 0.48
C TRP A 129 -1.41 -21.37 -0.59
N VAL A 130 -0.73 -22.50 -0.49
CA VAL A 130 -1.02 -23.72 -1.27
C VAL A 130 -0.87 -24.94 -0.37
N SER A 131 -1.63 -26.02 -0.63
CA SER A 131 -1.43 -27.28 0.10
C SER A 131 -0.08 -27.88 -0.25
N ALA A 132 0.74 -28.25 0.75
CA ALA A 132 2.08 -28.76 0.51
C ALA A 132 2.07 -30.13 -0.19
N GLU A 133 1.06 -30.96 0.11
CA GLU A 133 0.90 -32.30 -0.46
C GLU A 133 0.45 -32.29 -1.93
N HIS A 134 -0.31 -31.26 -2.33
CA HIS A 134 -0.93 -31.18 -3.66
C HIS A 134 -0.33 -30.10 -4.56
N ALA A 135 0.57 -29.27 -4.02
CA ALA A 135 1.20 -28.22 -4.79
C ALA A 135 2.10 -28.82 -5.87
N ILE A 136 2.09 -28.18 -7.04
CA ILE A 136 3.04 -28.49 -8.10
C ILE A 136 4.27 -27.59 -7.97
N ASP A 137 5.42 -28.13 -8.38
CA ASP A 137 6.64 -27.37 -8.55
C ASP A 137 6.60 -26.59 -9.87
N ALA A 138 7.09 -25.35 -9.82
CA ALA A 138 7.20 -24.48 -10.99
C ALA A 138 8.49 -23.65 -10.98
N GLU A 139 8.97 -23.36 -12.17
CA GLU A 139 9.91 -22.26 -12.40
C GLU A 139 9.12 -20.97 -12.60
N VAL A 140 9.49 -19.91 -11.88
CA VAL A 140 8.87 -18.59 -12.04
C VAL A 140 9.92 -17.55 -12.40
N ARG A 141 9.73 -16.91 -13.56
CA ARG A 141 10.60 -15.86 -14.09
C ARG A 141 10.05 -14.50 -13.75
N LEU A 142 10.74 -13.80 -12.85
CA LEU A 142 10.38 -12.45 -12.45
C LEU A 142 11.13 -11.45 -13.32
N TYR A 143 10.47 -10.98 -14.38
CA TYR A 143 10.97 -9.89 -15.19
C TYR A 143 10.83 -8.55 -14.45
N ASP A 144 11.82 -7.69 -14.65
CA ASP A 144 11.81 -6.26 -14.39
C ASP A 144 12.29 -5.52 -15.66
N ARG A 145 12.43 -4.21 -15.58
CA ARG A 145 12.83 -3.36 -16.70
C ARG A 145 14.27 -3.69 -17.09
N LEU A 146 14.50 -3.79 -18.39
CA LEU A 146 15.79 -4.20 -18.98
C LEU A 146 16.92 -3.19 -18.71
N PHE A 147 16.57 -1.90 -18.61
CA PHE A 147 17.53 -0.82 -18.39
C PHE A 147 17.26 -0.11 -17.06
N LEU A 148 18.33 0.39 -16.45
CA LEU A 148 18.28 1.18 -15.22
C LEU A 148 17.80 2.62 -15.46
N LYS A 149 18.08 3.16 -16.66
CA LYS A 149 17.72 4.54 -17.05
C LYS A 149 16.44 4.55 -17.89
N GLU A 150 15.71 5.67 -17.80
CA GLU A 150 14.54 5.91 -18.66
C GLU A 150 14.92 6.03 -20.13
N ASN A 151 16.06 6.68 -20.42
CA ASN A 151 16.67 6.70 -21.74
C ASN A 151 17.93 5.80 -21.77
N PRO A 152 17.89 4.62 -22.42
CA PRO A 152 19.05 3.73 -22.53
C PRO A 152 20.23 4.32 -23.31
N GLU A 153 19.99 5.31 -24.18
CA GLU A 153 21.04 5.97 -24.97
C GLU A 153 21.84 7.01 -24.17
N GLU A 154 21.41 7.35 -22.96
CA GLU A 154 22.11 8.28 -22.08
C GLU A 154 23.26 7.56 -21.34
N CYS A 155 24.35 7.27 -22.07
CA CYS A 155 25.57 6.64 -21.55
C CYS A 155 26.73 7.66 -21.39
N ALA A 156 27.77 7.30 -20.63
CA ALA A 156 28.96 8.12 -20.52
C ALA A 156 29.77 8.12 -21.83
N GLU A 157 30.64 9.10 -22.02
CA GLU A 157 31.50 9.18 -23.20
C GLU A 157 32.40 7.92 -23.29
N GLY A 158 32.29 7.17 -24.38
CA GLY A 158 32.99 5.91 -24.59
C GLY A 158 32.23 4.65 -24.16
N GLU A 159 31.04 4.77 -23.56
CA GLU A 159 30.15 3.64 -23.26
C GLU A 159 29.03 3.50 -24.31
N ASP A 160 28.41 2.32 -24.38
CA ASP A 160 27.19 2.10 -25.15
C ASP A 160 25.98 1.81 -24.23
N PHE A 161 24.80 1.62 -24.83
CA PHE A 161 23.55 1.39 -24.10
C PHE A 161 23.58 0.14 -23.20
N THR A 162 24.48 -0.82 -23.46
CA THR A 162 24.58 -2.06 -22.66
C THR A 162 25.12 -1.80 -21.26
N ALA A 163 25.87 -0.71 -21.07
CA ALA A 163 26.31 -0.25 -19.75
C ALA A 163 25.13 0.11 -18.83
N GLY A 164 23.96 0.43 -19.41
CA GLY A 164 22.73 0.74 -18.69
C GLY A 164 21.86 -0.48 -18.37
N LEU A 165 22.27 -1.70 -18.69
CA LEU A 165 21.47 -2.91 -18.44
C LEU A 165 21.25 -3.13 -16.94
N ASN A 166 20.01 -3.49 -16.59
CA ASN A 166 19.64 -3.86 -15.25
C ASN A 166 20.02 -5.32 -14.99
N PRO A 167 20.98 -5.60 -14.09
CA PRO A 167 21.36 -6.98 -13.76
C PRO A 167 20.20 -7.75 -13.11
N ASP A 168 19.25 -7.04 -12.48
CA ASP A 168 18.06 -7.60 -11.85
C ASP A 168 16.85 -7.61 -12.80
N SER A 169 17.06 -7.46 -14.11
CA SER A 169 15.98 -7.47 -15.11
C SER A 169 15.27 -8.82 -15.22
N LEU A 170 15.90 -9.90 -14.74
CA LEU A 170 15.33 -11.22 -14.67
C LEU A 170 15.84 -11.94 -13.41
N ALA A 171 14.91 -12.35 -12.54
CA ALA A 171 15.20 -13.33 -11.49
C ALA A 171 14.48 -14.64 -11.80
N LEU A 172 15.24 -15.75 -11.79
CA LEU A 172 14.72 -17.11 -11.95
C LEU A 172 14.49 -17.71 -10.57
N LEU A 173 13.24 -18.01 -10.26
CA LEU A 173 12.86 -18.69 -9.02
C LEU A 173 12.54 -20.14 -9.32
N ASN A 174 13.23 -21.05 -8.65
CA ASN A 174 13.01 -22.49 -8.75
C ASN A 174 12.35 -22.99 -7.46
N GLY A 175 11.56 -24.04 -7.56
CA GLY A 175 10.88 -24.63 -6.40
C GLY A 175 9.71 -23.78 -5.88
N CYS A 176 9.15 -22.90 -6.72
CA CYS A 176 7.89 -22.24 -6.41
C CYS A 176 6.77 -23.28 -6.33
N LYS A 177 5.79 -23.04 -5.46
CA LYS A 177 4.70 -23.99 -5.18
C LYS A 177 3.37 -23.40 -5.67
N LEU A 178 2.74 -24.04 -6.65
CA LEU A 178 1.49 -23.56 -7.26
C LEU A 178 0.32 -24.49 -6.94
N GLU A 179 -0.91 -23.96 -6.97
CA GLU A 179 -2.10 -24.80 -6.85
C GLU A 179 -2.21 -25.80 -8.03
N PRO A 180 -2.75 -27.01 -7.82
CA PRO A 180 -2.71 -28.09 -8.83
C PRO A 180 -3.49 -27.79 -10.11
N SER A 181 -4.45 -26.86 -10.06
CA SER A 181 -5.22 -26.44 -11.25
C SER A 181 -4.34 -25.84 -12.36
N LEU A 182 -3.11 -25.43 -12.03
CA LEU A 182 -2.15 -24.84 -12.95
C LEU A 182 -1.26 -25.86 -13.66
N ALA A 183 -1.34 -27.15 -13.32
CA ALA A 183 -0.45 -28.18 -13.87
C ALA A 183 -0.57 -28.32 -15.40
N ASP A 184 -1.80 -28.24 -15.90
CA ASP A 184 -2.14 -28.40 -17.31
C ASP A 184 -2.47 -27.06 -17.99
N ALA A 185 -2.03 -25.94 -17.41
CA ALA A 185 -2.29 -24.62 -17.97
C ALA A 185 -1.63 -24.50 -19.36
N PRO A 186 -2.39 -24.12 -20.41
CA PRO A 186 -1.85 -24.10 -21.77
C PRO A 186 -0.82 -22.97 -21.93
N ALA A 187 0.16 -23.19 -22.81
CA ALA A 187 1.14 -22.19 -23.19
C ALA A 187 0.49 -20.84 -23.54
N GLY A 188 1.01 -19.75 -22.96
CA GLY A 188 0.48 -18.40 -23.13
C GLY A 188 -0.78 -18.07 -22.31
N ALA A 189 -1.38 -19.04 -21.60
CA ALA A 189 -2.48 -18.74 -20.69
C ALA A 189 -2.04 -17.76 -19.61
N THR A 190 -2.95 -16.86 -19.21
CA THR A 190 -2.67 -15.79 -18.25
C THR A 190 -3.43 -16.02 -16.96
N PHE A 191 -2.78 -15.71 -15.84
CA PHE A 191 -3.34 -15.84 -14.51
C PHE A 191 -2.91 -14.66 -13.64
N GLN A 192 -3.78 -14.25 -12.72
CA GLN A 192 -3.36 -13.45 -11.58
C GLN A 192 -2.99 -14.38 -10.44
N PHE A 193 -1.71 -14.43 -10.07
CA PHE A 193 -1.34 -15.03 -8.79
C PHE A 193 -1.71 -14.06 -7.68
N GLU A 194 -2.63 -14.48 -6.82
CA GLU A 194 -3.22 -13.68 -5.75
C GLU A 194 -2.12 -12.96 -4.95
N ARG A 195 -2.27 -11.64 -4.75
CA ARG A 195 -1.32 -10.72 -4.08
C ARG A 195 0.04 -10.50 -4.75
N LEU A 196 0.42 -11.27 -5.77
CA LEU A 196 1.75 -11.22 -6.38
C LEU A 196 1.77 -10.39 -7.67
N GLY A 197 0.98 -10.78 -8.66
CA GLY A 197 1.05 -10.19 -9.99
C GLY A 197 0.25 -10.97 -11.02
N TYR A 198 0.40 -10.54 -12.27
CA TYR A 198 -0.08 -11.28 -13.42
C TYR A 198 1.07 -12.05 -14.05
N PHE A 199 0.80 -13.29 -14.42
CA PHE A 199 1.74 -14.26 -14.96
C PHE A 199 1.15 -14.89 -16.21
N CYS A 200 2.02 -15.33 -17.11
CA CYS A 200 1.64 -16.20 -18.22
C CYS A 200 2.49 -17.46 -18.23
N VAL A 201 1.91 -18.56 -18.72
CA VAL A 201 2.66 -19.79 -18.98
C VAL A 201 3.64 -19.50 -20.12
N ASP A 202 4.92 -19.78 -19.90
CA ASP A 202 5.96 -19.61 -20.93
C ASP A 202 5.63 -20.53 -22.13
N ASN A 203 5.71 -19.97 -23.34
CA ASN A 203 5.29 -20.67 -24.55
C ASN A 203 6.41 -21.47 -25.23
N ARG A 204 7.62 -21.49 -24.66
CA ARG A 204 8.78 -22.18 -25.20
C ARG A 204 9.29 -23.25 -24.25
N ASP A 205 9.41 -22.91 -22.98
CA ASP A 205 10.12 -23.71 -21.99
C ASP A 205 9.17 -24.46 -21.05
N SER A 206 7.87 -24.14 -21.07
CA SER A 206 6.87 -24.89 -20.31
C SER A 206 6.53 -26.20 -21.02
N ALA A 207 6.56 -27.30 -20.27
CA ALA A 207 6.29 -28.65 -20.76
C ALA A 207 5.54 -29.49 -19.69
N PRO A 208 4.92 -30.61 -20.06
CA PRO A 208 4.32 -31.52 -19.08
C PRO A 208 5.33 -31.94 -18.00
N GLY A 209 4.98 -31.75 -16.73
CA GLY A 209 5.86 -32.01 -15.58
C GLY A 209 6.91 -30.92 -15.30
N HIS A 210 7.00 -29.89 -16.13
CA HIS A 210 7.88 -28.73 -15.93
C HIS A 210 7.15 -27.44 -16.38
N VAL A 211 6.34 -26.89 -15.48
CA VAL A 211 5.60 -25.65 -15.78
C VAL A 211 6.45 -24.43 -15.48
N VAL A 212 6.51 -23.51 -16.44
CA VAL A 212 7.27 -22.27 -16.35
C VAL A 212 6.32 -21.09 -16.46
N PHE A 213 6.39 -20.16 -15.51
CA PHE A 213 5.57 -18.95 -15.51
C PHE A 213 6.41 -17.68 -15.58
N ASN A 214 6.04 -16.79 -16.49
CA ASN A 214 6.66 -15.47 -16.63
C ASN A 214 5.79 -14.42 -15.95
N ARG A 215 6.34 -13.62 -15.04
CA ARG A 215 5.63 -12.46 -14.50
C ARG A 215 5.48 -11.40 -15.57
N THR A 216 4.26 -11.23 -16.06
CA THR A 216 3.91 -10.20 -17.05
C THR A 216 3.98 -8.81 -16.43
N VAL A 217 3.37 -8.62 -15.25
CA VAL A 217 3.41 -7.33 -14.53
C VAL A 217 3.05 -7.51 -13.04
N PRO A 218 3.74 -6.86 -12.09
CA PRO A 218 3.36 -6.89 -10.67
C PRO A 218 2.04 -6.14 -10.43
N LEU A 219 1.31 -6.48 -9.36
CA LEU A 219 0.03 -5.82 -9.01
C LEU A 219 0.18 -4.31 -8.71
N ARG A 220 1.36 -3.90 -8.23
CA ARG A 220 1.66 -2.51 -7.87
C ARG A 220 2.93 -2.05 -8.56
N ASP A 221 2.97 -0.76 -8.88
CA ASP A 221 4.12 -0.16 -9.57
C ASP A 221 5.27 0.10 -8.59
N ALA A 222 6.41 -0.58 -8.80
CA ALA A 222 7.61 -0.41 -7.97
C ALA A 222 8.38 0.88 -8.32
N TRP A 223 8.34 1.36 -9.57
CA TRP A 223 9.14 2.51 -10.03
C TRP A 223 8.54 3.87 -9.72
N ALA A 224 7.23 3.97 -9.45
CA ALA A 224 6.66 5.19 -8.84
C ALA A 224 7.32 5.54 -7.49
N LYS A 225 8.03 4.58 -6.86
CA LYS A 225 8.85 4.79 -5.66
C LYS A 225 10.33 5.05 -5.94
N ILE A 226 10.90 4.52 -7.03
CA ILE A 226 12.32 4.66 -7.37
C ILE A 226 12.61 6.01 -8.05
N ALA A 227 11.71 6.53 -8.88
CA ALA A 227 11.79 7.90 -9.42
C ALA A 227 11.75 9.01 -8.33
N LYS A 228 11.43 8.65 -7.08
CA LYS A 228 11.51 9.54 -5.91
C LYS A 228 12.83 9.43 -5.12
N LYS A 229 13.69 8.46 -5.43
CA LYS A 229 14.93 8.16 -4.70
C LYS A 229 16.19 8.79 -5.31
N GLU A 230 16.19 9.20 -6.58
CA GLU A 230 17.35 9.78 -7.26
C GLU A 230 17.55 11.29 -7.02
N THR A 231 17.59 11.72 -5.76
CA THR A 231 18.14 13.04 -5.42
C THR A 231 19.15 12.86 -4.29
N PRO A 232 20.40 13.37 -4.40
CA PRO A 232 21.44 13.11 -3.40
C PRO A 232 21.02 13.63 -2.02
N LYS A 233 21.02 12.74 -1.04
CA LYS A 233 20.72 13.05 0.36
C LYS A 233 21.87 13.83 1.00
N GLN A 234 21.68 15.14 1.20
CA GLN A 234 22.39 15.84 2.28
C GLN A 234 21.76 15.48 3.62
N ALA A 235 22.63 15.19 4.60
CA ALA A 235 22.30 14.74 5.94
C ALA A 235 21.27 15.65 6.63
N LYS A 236 20.18 15.04 7.11
CA LYS A 236 19.24 15.68 8.05
C LYS A 236 18.82 14.73 9.17
N LYS A 237 18.93 15.30 10.37
CA LYS A 237 18.32 14.95 11.66
C LYS A 237 16.89 14.37 11.54
N PRO A 238 16.46 13.58 12.55
CA PRO A 238 15.34 12.65 12.43
C PRO A 238 14.03 13.37 12.09
N ALA A 239 13.43 12.98 10.96
CA ALA A 239 12.14 13.49 10.51
C ALA A 239 11.05 12.42 10.61
N SER A 240 10.05 12.78 11.40
CA SER A 240 8.64 12.38 11.43
C SER A 240 8.12 11.44 10.33
N LYS A 241 7.42 10.40 10.80
CA LYS A 241 6.70 9.36 10.07
C LYS A 241 5.69 9.95 9.07
N THR A 242 5.71 9.48 7.83
CA THR A 242 4.56 9.64 6.92
C THR A 242 3.49 8.62 7.31
N GLU A 243 2.48 9.08 8.03
CA GLU A 243 1.23 8.34 8.24
C GLU A 243 0.47 8.24 6.92
N GLY A 244 -0.11 7.07 6.64
CA GLY A 244 -1.21 7.05 5.69
C GLY A 244 -2.33 7.84 6.35
N VAL A 245 -2.89 8.83 5.65
CA VAL A 245 -3.95 9.68 6.20
C VAL A 245 -5.10 8.76 6.61
N ALA A 246 -5.41 8.73 7.91
CA ALA A 246 -6.56 8.00 8.41
C ALA A 246 -7.81 8.59 7.73
N LEU A 247 -8.62 7.74 7.09
CA LEU A 247 -9.88 8.18 6.53
C LEU A 247 -10.80 8.57 7.70
N ILE A 248 -11.27 9.81 7.69
CA ILE A 248 -12.20 10.34 8.68
C ILE A 248 -13.64 10.17 8.17
N GLY A 249 -14.59 10.02 9.08
CA GLY A 249 -16.01 10.03 8.72
C GLY A 249 -16.48 11.45 8.37
N ILE A 250 -17.64 11.58 7.72
CA ILE A 250 -18.24 12.89 7.43
C ILE A 250 -18.52 13.68 8.72
N ASP A 251 -18.83 13.00 9.82
CA ASP A 251 -19.05 13.61 11.13
C ASP A 251 -17.80 14.31 11.68
N ASP A 252 -16.60 13.81 11.34
CA ASP A 252 -15.35 14.45 11.73
C ASP A 252 -15.11 15.75 10.95
N PHE A 253 -15.53 15.79 9.68
CA PHE A 253 -15.51 17.02 8.88
C PHE A 253 -16.52 18.03 9.43
N GLY A 254 -17.73 17.59 9.80
CA GLY A 254 -18.75 18.45 10.42
C GLY A 254 -18.36 19.09 11.75
N LYS A 255 -17.32 18.58 12.43
CA LYS A 255 -16.75 19.21 13.64
C LYS A 255 -15.99 20.49 13.32
N LEU A 256 -15.50 20.69 12.09
CA LEU A 256 -14.80 21.91 11.70
C LEU A 256 -15.80 22.99 11.31
N LYS A 257 -15.69 24.16 11.92
CA LYS A 257 -16.43 25.36 11.49
C LYS A 257 -15.50 26.19 10.64
N MET A 258 -15.79 26.28 9.35
CA MET A 258 -15.03 27.06 8.38
C MET A 258 -15.88 28.19 7.84
N LYS A 259 -15.26 29.36 7.68
CA LYS A 259 -15.93 30.55 7.13
C LYS A 259 -15.06 31.27 6.12
N THR A 260 -15.70 32.00 5.21
CA THR A 260 -15.02 33.04 4.42
C THR A 260 -14.60 34.20 5.33
N ALA A 261 -13.43 34.75 5.09
CA ALA A 261 -12.92 35.90 5.82
C ALA A 261 -12.17 36.84 4.90
N LYS A 262 -12.28 38.15 5.12
CA LYS A 262 -11.49 39.16 4.41
C LYS A 262 -10.32 39.59 5.27
N ILE A 263 -9.12 39.59 4.71
CA ILE A 263 -7.95 40.11 5.41
C ILE A 263 -7.99 41.63 5.38
N ILE A 264 -8.04 42.27 6.54
CA ILE A 264 -8.14 43.73 6.68
C ILE A 264 -6.83 44.37 7.10
N ALA A 265 -5.94 43.62 7.77
CA ALA A 265 -4.59 44.05 8.09
C ALA A 265 -3.65 42.84 8.10
N ALA A 266 -2.38 43.07 7.80
CA ALA A 266 -1.32 42.07 7.87
C ALA A 266 -0.02 42.76 8.30
N GLU A 267 0.76 42.10 9.14
CA GLU A 267 2.05 42.59 9.64
C GLU A 267 3.02 41.42 9.81
N LEU A 268 4.32 41.67 9.69
CA LEU A 268 5.35 40.69 10.00
C LEU A 268 5.43 40.47 11.50
N VAL A 269 5.46 39.21 11.94
CA VAL A 269 5.70 38.91 13.36
C VAL A 269 7.16 39.21 13.69
N PRO A 270 7.47 39.91 14.80
CA PRO A 270 8.84 40.17 15.21
C PRO A 270 9.68 38.88 15.33
N ASP A 271 10.99 39.02 15.08
CA ASP A 271 11.98 37.94 15.22
C ASP A 271 11.74 36.71 14.31
N THR A 272 10.96 36.86 13.23
CA THR A 272 10.80 35.80 12.22
C THR A 272 10.52 36.34 10.81
N ASP A 273 11.10 35.67 9.82
CA ASP A 273 10.88 35.92 8.39
C ASP A 273 9.76 35.04 7.79
N SER A 274 9.05 34.29 8.65
CA SER A 274 8.18 33.19 8.20
C SER A 274 6.71 33.34 8.56
N LEU A 275 6.38 34.25 9.48
CA LEU A 275 5.03 34.42 10.01
C LEU A 275 4.49 35.81 9.70
N LEU A 276 3.21 35.86 9.32
CA LEU A 276 2.41 37.07 9.30
C LEU A 276 1.36 36.99 10.42
N GLN A 277 1.16 38.10 11.11
CA GLN A 277 -0.01 38.35 11.93
C GLN A 277 -1.04 39.04 11.04
N VAL A 278 -2.21 38.44 10.88
CA VAL A 278 -3.29 38.99 10.06
C VAL A 278 -4.52 39.26 10.93
N GLN A 279 -5.18 40.39 10.67
CA GLN A 279 -6.54 40.64 11.14
C GLN A 279 -7.50 40.27 10.02
N VAL A 280 -8.46 39.42 10.34
CA VAL A 280 -9.49 38.97 9.41
C VAL A 280 -10.87 39.37 9.90
N GLU A 281 -11.69 39.81 8.96
CA GLU A 281 -13.11 40.10 9.16
C GLU A 281 -13.95 38.90 8.73
N ILE A 282 -14.86 38.47 9.61
CA ILE A 282 -15.74 37.31 9.45
C ILE A 282 -17.17 37.78 9.74
N GLY A 283 -17.83 38.36 8.74
CA GLY A 283 -19.12 39.03 8.94
C GLY A 283 -18.93 40.25 9.85
N SER A 284 -19.54 40.25 11.03
CA SER A 284 -19.42 41.34 12.01
C SER A 284 -18.29 41.16 13.03
N GLU A 285 -17.58 40.03 13.01
CA GLU A 285 -16.48 39.73 13.94
C GLU A 285 -15.12 40.01 13.29
N GLN A 286 -14.16 40.48 14.08
CA GLN A 286 -12.75 40.51 13.70
C GLN A 286 -11.95 39.53 14.54
N ARG A 287 -10.96 38.88 13.92
CA ARG A 287 -10.08 37.92 14.60
C ARG A 287 -8.65 38.07 14.14
N GLN A 288 -7.74 37.89 15.09
CA GLN A 288 -6.32 37.80 14.84
C GLN A 288 -5.91 36.36 14.55
N ILE A 289 -5.15 36.16 13.47
CA ILE A 289 -4.60 34.85 13.08
C ILE A 289 -3.12 35.01 12.76
N VAL A 290 -2.29 34.11 13.26
CA VAL A 290 -0.86 34.05 12.91
C VAL A 290 -0.66 32.93 11.89
N ALA A 291 -0.13 33.26 10.72
CA ALA A 291 0.00 32.35 9.59
C ALA A 291 1.43 32.28 9.04
N GLY A 292 1.91 31.08 8.77
CA GLY A 292 3.25 30.81 8.24
C GLY A 292 3.41 31.05 6.74
N VAL A 293 3.00 32.22 6.26
CA VAL A 293 2.90 32.54 4.83
C VAL A 293 3.80 33.68 4.36
N ALA A 294 4.57 34.31 5.27
CA ALA A 294 5.41 35.49 4.97
C ALA A 294 6.47 35.26 3.89
N LYS A 295 6.90 34.01 3.67
CA LYS A 295 7.85 33.65 2.58
C LYS A 295 7.22 33.61 1.20
N PHE A 296 5.90 33.77 1.11
CA PHE A 296 5.12 33.63 -0.11
C PHE A 296 4.20 34.81 -0.39
N TYR A 297 3.90 35.62 0.62
CA TYR A 297 3.07 36.81 0.52
C TYR A 297 3.67 37.92 1.37
N SER A 298 3.75 39.12 0.82
CA SER A 298 4.00 40.33 1.62
C SER A 298 2.73 40.76 2.36
N PRO A 299 2.84 41.56 3.44
CA PRO A 299 1.67 42.10 4.13
C PRO A 299 0.67 42.81 3.20
N GLU A 300 1.18 43.59 2.24
CA GLU A 300 0.38 44.37 1.29
C GLU A 300 -0.39 43.47 0.33
N GLU A 301 0.19 42.36 -0.11
CA GLU A 301 -0.46 41.39 -0.99
C GLU A 301 -1.61 40.65 -0.30
N MET A 302 -1.60 40.58 1.03
CA MET A 302 -2.58 39.85 1.83
C MET A 302 -3.86 40.66 2.05
N VAL A 303 -3.73 41.96 2.29
CA VAL A 303 -4.87 42.84 2.58
C VAL A 303 -5.84 42.86 1.40
N GLY A 304 -7.13 42.74 1.69
CA GLY A 304 -8.22 42.71 0.71
C GLY A 304 -8.55 41.31 0.17
N LYS A 305 -7.73 40.29 0.39
CA LYS A 305 -8.05 38.92 -0.04
C LYS A 305 -9.20 38.31 0.77
N THR A 306 -10.11 37.63 0.08
CA THR A 306 -11.11 36.73 0.68
C THR A 306 -10.54 35.31 0.75
N VAL A 307 -10.47 34.75 1.95
CA VAL A 307 -9.82 33.46 2.25
C VAL A 307 -10.74 32.56 3.07
N VAL A 308 -10.43 31.27 3.12
CA VAL A 308 -11.12 30.32 4.01
C VAL A 308 -10.35 30.17 5.32
N VAL A 309 -11.08 30.29 6.44
CA VAL A 309 -10.51 30.17 7.79
C VAL A 309 -11.28 29.17 8.65
N VAL A 310 -10.57 28.43 9.50
CA VAL A 310 -11.19 27.59 10.55
C VAL A 310 -11.39 28.43 11.81
N VAL A 311 -12.62 28.48 12.33
CA VAL A 311 -13.02 29.44 13.39
C VAL A 311 -13.31 28.80 14.75
N ASN A 312 -13.23 27.49 14.89
CA ASN A 312 -13.52 26.76 16.13
C ASN A 312 -12.36 25.92 16.65
N LEU A 313 -11.12 26.25 16.25
CA LEU A 313 -9.92 25.72 16.89
C LEU A 313 -9.71 26.40 18.24
N LYS A 314 -9.08 25.69 19.18
CA LYS A 314 -8.61 26.30 20.42
C LYS A 314 -7.56 27.38 20.09
N PRO A 315 -7.59 28.55 20.74
CA PRO A 315 -6.55 29.56 20.57
C PRO A 315 -5.15 28.98 20.81
N ALA A 316 -4.17 29.48 20.06
CA ALA A 316 -2.78 29.06 20.20
C ALA A 316 -1.87 30.29 20.24
N VAL A 317 -0.89 30.28 21.15
CA VAL A 317 0.14 31.32 21.21
C VAL A 317 1.33 30.90 20.36
N ILE A 318 1.65 31.71 19.35
CA ILE A 318 2.74 31.46 18.41
C ILE A 318 3.71 32.63 18.51
N ARG A 319 4.93 32.37 18.99
CA ARG A 319 5.96 33.40 19.18
C ARG A 319 5.49 34.60 20.02
N GLY A 320 4.66 34.34 21.04
CA GLY A 320 4.11 35.37 21.92
C GLY A 320 2.86 36.08 21.38
N VAL A 321 2.42 35.79 20.15
CA VAL A 321 1.21 36.35 19.55
C VAL A 321 0.09 35.32 19.60
N GLU A 322 -1.09 35.71 20.08
CA GLU A 322 -2.27 34.84 20.10
C GLU A 322 -2.90 34.70 18.70
N SER A 323 -3.18 33.45 18.30
CA SER A 323 -3.86 33.10 17.06
C SER A 323 -5.20 32.45 17.36
N ASN A 324 -6.28 33.08 16.91
CA ASN A 324 -7.68 32.72 17.17
C ASN A 324 -8.37 32.08 15.95
N GLY A 325 -7.59 31.38 15.13
CA GLY A 325 -8.05 30.69 13.93
C GLY A 325 -6.90 30.13 13.10
N MET A 326 -7.23 29.62 11.91
CA MET A 326 -6.25 29.08 10.97
C MET A 326 -6.64 29.44 9.54
N LEU A 327 -5.70 30.03 8.78
CA LEU A 327 -5.81 30.18 7.34
C LEU A 327 -5.53 28.84 6.65
N LEU A 328 -6.32 28.49 5.63
CA LEU A 328 -6.06 27.30 4.83
C LEU A 328 -5.25 27.64 3.58
N ALA A 329 -4.29 26.78 3.24
CA ALA A 329 -3.43 26.94 2.07
C ALA A 329 -3.07 25.59 1.43
N ALA A 330 -3.02 25.56 0.10
CA ALA A 330 -2.44 24.47 -0.67
C ALA A 330 -0.92 24.68 -0.79
N LYS A 331 -0.13 23.61 -0.53
CA LYS A 331 1.34 23.65 -0.62
C LYS A 331 1.89 22.47 -1.42
N LYS A 332 2.75 22.75 -2.40
CA LYS A 332 3.50 21.73 -3.17
C LYS A 332 4.91 22.23 -3.46
N LYS A 333 5.94 21.48 -3.03
CA LYS A 333 7.36 21.89 -3.12
C LYS A 333 7.57 23.31 -2.56
N ARG A 334 8.02 24.26 -3.38
CA ARG A 334 8.26 25.68 -3.04
C ARG A 334 7.09 26.61 -3.43
N LYS A 335 5.89 26.09 -3.67
CA LYS A 335 4.70 26.89 -3.98
C LYS A 335 3.68 26.79 -2.83
N LEU A 336 3.12 27.91 -2.42
CA LEU A 336 2.03 28.03 -1.46
C LEU A 336 0.94 28.97 -2.01
N ARG A 337 -0.31 28.54 -1.97
CA ARG A 337 -1.48 29.30 -2.39
C ARG A 337 -2.56 29.24 -1.31
N LEU A 338 -3.08 30.40 -0.88
CA LEU A 338 -4.20 30.44 0.06
C LEU A 338 -5.43 29.83 -0.62
N ILE A 339 -6.25 29.12 0.16
CA ILE A 339 -7.54 28.64 -0.30
C ILE A 339 -8.50 29.82 -0.29
N THR A 340 -9.06 30.11 -1.47
CA THR A 340 -10.07 31.14 -1.69
C THR A 340 -11.34 30.49 -2.24
N VAL A 341 -12.42 31.27 -2.25
CA VAL A 341 -13.66 30.92 -2.96
C VAL A 341 -13.61 31.43 -4.39
N ASP A 342 -14.33 30.78 -5.29
CA ASP A 342 -14.53 31.26 -6.65
C ASP A 342 -15.66 32.29 -6.68
N GLY A 343 -15.46 33.40 -7.40
CA GLY A 343 -16.38 34.54 -7.42
C GLY A 343 -16.47 35.35 -6.12
N ASP A 344 -17.36 36.34 -6.12
CA ASP A 344 -17.62 37.20 -4.97
C ASP A 344 -18.60 36.55 -4.00
N ILE A 345 -18.20 36.48 -2.72
CA ILE A 345 -19.06 36.04 -1.63
C ILE A 345 -18.81 36.93 -0.41
N PRO A 346 -19.85 37.30 0.36
CA PRO A 346 -19.68 38.05 1.59
C PRO A 346 -18.76 37.33 2.60
N THR A 347 -18.12 38.10 3.47
CA THR A 347 -17.39 37.56 4.61
C THR A 347 -18.34 36.88 5.60
N GLY A 348 -17.86 35.86 6.30
CA GLY A 348 -18.65 35.13 7.29
C GLY A 348 -19.56 34.02 6.75
N ALA A 349 -19.55 33.78 5.43
CA ALA A 349 -20.27 32.66 4.81
C ALA A 349 -19.69 31.32 5.26
N SER A 350 -20.55 30.34 5.56
CA SER A 350 -20.15 29.00 5.98
C SER A 350 -19.61 28.19 4.81
N ILE A 351 -18.58 27.37 5.06
CA ILE A 351 -18.07 26.38 4.09
C ILE A 351 -18.59 24.99 4.50
N GLY A 352 -19.20 24.27 3.56
CA GLY A 352 -19.84 22.97 3.77
C GLY A 352 -19.29 21.86 2.89
#